data_AF-A0A4S2F7D8-F1
#
_entry.id   AF-A0A4S2F7D8-F1
#
_cell.length_a   1.000
_cell.length_b   1.000
_cell.length_c   1.000
_cell.angle_alpha   90.00
_cell.angle_beta   90.00
_cell.angle_gamma   90.00
#
_symmetry.space_group_name_H-M   'P 1'
#
loop_
_entity.id
_entity.type
_entity.pdbx_description
1 polymer ?
#
loop_
_entity_poly.entity_id
_entity_poly.type
_entity_poly.pdbx_seq_one_letter_code
_entity_poly.pdbx_strand_id
1 'polypeptide(L)'
;MAKQAWEAEWMAFQQDMDALRAASEMSERVEIARQVARQIRDGDTVFINGSLLALDVLSYIPPNVHTRVVTNNGTIMTLPTYAHRTVLVTGGELVNHVLAGEDAAASVRRQTADLAVLGCDAFDERFVYWSAREASVNEAMVENAKKTIVVAERQKRGQPRYNRKWSRFARAGRSMEIWTGENENEAR
;
A
#
# COMPACT_ATOMS: atom_id res chain seq x y z
N MET A 1 -20.23 37.77 -21.53
CA MET A 1 -21.25 36.73 -21.82
C MET A 1 -20.59 35.49 -22.43
N ALA A 2 -20.05 35.50 -23.66
CA ALA A 2 -19.50 34.29 -24.31
C ALA A 2 -18.25 33.67 -23.62
N LYS A 3 -17.32 34.49 -23.11
CA LYS A 3 -16.11 34.00 -22.41
C LYS A 3 -16.42 33.21 -21.13
N GLN A 4 -17.41 33.67 -20.36
CA GLN A 4 -17.80 33.04 -19.10
C GLN A 4 -18.53 31.70 -19.33
N ALA A 5 -19.27 31.56 -20.43
CA ALA A 5 -19.92 30.31 -20.80
C ALA A 5 -18.90 29.22 -21.18
N TRP A 6 -17.90 29.56 -21.99
CA TRP A 6 -16.80 28.64 -22.36
C TRP A 6 -15.97 28.20 -21.15
N GLU A 7 -15.65 29.12 -20.24
CA GLU A 7 -14.91 28.80 -19.00
C GLU A 7 -15.71 27.84 -18.10
N ALA A 8 -17.02 28.04 -17.98
CA ALA A 8 -17.89 27.14 -17.20
C ALA A 8 -18.00 25.74 -17.84
N GLU A 9 -18.18 25.68 -19.16
CA GLU A 9 -18.22 24.42 -19.92
C GLU A 9 -16.89 23.65 -19.81
N TRP A 10 -15.75 24.35 -19.89
CA TRP A 10 -14.43 23.75 -19.73
C TRP A 10 -14.20 23.22 -18.31
N MET A 11 -14.60 23.97 -17.28
CA MET A 11 -14.48 23.52 -15.89
C MET A 11 -15.37 22.31 -15.60
N ALA A 12 -16.59 22.28 -16.14
CA ALA A 12 -17.49 21.12 -16.02
C ALA A 12 -16.90 19.89 -16.72
N PHE A 13 -16.37 20.05 -17.93
CA PHE A 13 -15.68 18.98 -18.66
C PHE A 13 -14.47 18.46 -17.87
N GLN A 14 -13.66 19.34 -17.30
CA GLN A 14 -12.51 18.95 -16.49
C GLN A 14 -12.93 18.18 -15.24
N GLN A 15 -13.98 18.63 -14.56
CA GLN A 15 -14.53 17.97 -13.38
C GLN A 15 -15.06 16.57 -13.71
N ASP A 16 -15.80 16.42 -14.81
CA ASP A 16 -16.29 15.11 -15.28
C ASP A 16 -15.14 14.17 -15.61
N MET A 17 -14.11 14.67 -16.29
CA MET A 17 -12.90 13.88 -16.59
C MET A 17 -12.14 13.46 -15.33
N ASP A 18 -12.03 14.32 -14.33
CA ASP A 18 -11.38 14.00 -13.06
C ASP A 18 -12.21 13.01 -12.23
N ALA A 19 -13.54 13.09 -12.28
CA ALA A 19 -14.43 12.10 -11.67
C ALA A 19 -14.31 10.72 -12.34
N LEU A 20 -14.24 10.67 -13.67
CA LEU A 20 -14.02 9.43 -14.42
C LEU A 20 -12.66 8.79 -14.09
N ARG A 21 -11.60 9.60 -13.97
CA ARG A 21 -10.28 9.14 -13.53
C ARG A 21 -10.33 8.57 -12.11
N ALA A 22 -10.92 9.30 -11.17
CA ALA A 22 -11.05 8.84 -9.79
C ALA A 22 -11.84 7.52 -9.69
N ALA A 23 -12.90 7.35 -10.49
CA ALA A 23 -13.65 6.11 -10.56
C ALA A 23 -12.81 4.95 -11.11
N SER A 24 -12.02 5.18 -12.15
CA SER A 24 -11.09 4.19 -12.71
C SER A 24 -10.01 3.78 -11.71
N GLU A 25 -9.41 4.75 -11.01
CA GLU A 25 -8.40 4.51 -9.97
C GLU A 25 -8.98 3.71 -8.81
N MET A 26 -10.19 4.06 -8.37
CA MET A 26 -10.89 3.31 -7.32
C MET A 26 -11.13 1.87 -7.74
N SER A 27 -11.58 1.63 -8.97
CA SER A 27 -11.78 0.29 -9.51
C SER A 27 -10.47 -0.52 -9.52
N GLU A 28 -9.36 0.10 -9.94
CA GLU A 28 -8.04 -0.52 -9.92
C GLU A 28 -7.60 -0.91 -8.50
N ARG A 29 -7.75 0.01 -7.53
CA ARG A 29 -7.41 -0.25 -6.12
C ARG A 29 -8.19 -1.43 -5.54
N VAL A 30 -9.50 -1.48 -5.80
CA VAL A 30 -10.37 -2.57 -5.34
C VAL A 30 -9.92 -3.91 -5.90
N GLU A 31 -9.56 -3.97 -7.19
CA GLU A 31 -9.13 -5.21 -7.82
C GLU A 31 -7.80 -5.71 -7.26
N ILE A 32 -6.80 -4.82 -7.15
CA ILE A 32 -5.51 -5.13 -6.52
C ILE A 32 -5.73 -5.65 -5.09
N ALA A 33 -6.55 -4.95 -4.30
CA ALA A 33 -6.80 -5.31 -2.91
C ALA A 33 -7.43 -6.70 -2.77
N ARG A 34 -8.40 -7.04 -3.63
CA ARG A 34 -9.05 -8.37 -3.67
C ARG A 34 -8.07 -9.47 -4.04
N GLN A 35 -7.24 -9.25 -5.05
CA GLN A 35 -6.29 -10.27 -5.48
C GLN A 35 -5.27 -10.55 -4.38
N VAL A 36 -4.72 -9.50 -3.75
CA VAL A 36 -3.73 -9.66 -2.68
C VAL A 36 -4.34 -10.35 -1.47
N ALA A 37 -5.59 -10.04 -1.12
CA ALA A 37 -6.28 -10.69 -0.02
C ALA A 37 -6.39 -12.22 -0.21
N ARG A 38 -6.46 -12.72 -1.45
CA ARG A 38 -6.46 -14.17 -1.76
C ARG A 38 -5.11 -14.85 -1.51
N GLN A 39 -4.03 -14.09 -1.41
CA GLN A 39 -2.70 -14.62 -1.09
C GLN A 39 -2.50 -14.86 0.41
N ILE A 40 -3.35 -14.25 1.25
CA ILE A 40 -3.28 -14.35 2.70
C ILE A 40 -3.99 -15.63 3.16
N ARG A 41 -3.28 -16.45 3.94
CA ARG A 41 -3.77 -17.74 4.45
C ARG A 41 -4.17 -17.62 5.92
N ASP A 42 -4.97 -18.59 6.36
CA ASP A 42 -5.35 -18.71 7.76
C ASP A 42 -4.11 -18.96 8.64
N GLY A 43 -3.95 -18.14 9.68
CA GLY A 43 -2.80 -18.14 10.58
C GLY A 43 -1.65 -17.23 10.17
N ASP A 44 -1.67 -16.61 8.98
CA ASP A 44 -0.57 -15.79 8.49
C ASP A 44 -0.32 -14.54 9.38
N THR A 45 0.95 -14.22 9.57
CA THR A 45 1.36 -12.87 9.98
C THR A 45 1.61 -12.01 8.75
N VAL A 46 0.93 -10.86 8.67
CA VAL A 46 0.97 -9.96 7.53
C VAL A 46 1.51 -8.59 7.95
N PHE A 47 2.56 -8.13 7.27
CA PHE A 47 3.03 -6.76 7.39
C PHE A 47 2.28 -5.85 6.42
N ILE A 48 1.78 -4.71 6.90
CA ILE A 48 1.13 -3.68 6.08
C ILE A 48 1.82 -2.34 6.34
N ASN A 49 2.36 -1.68 5.32
CA ASN A 49 2.97 -0.36 5.51
C ASN A 49 1.95 0.80 5.55
N GLY A 50 2.47 2.03 5.57
CA GLY A 50 1.70 3.27 5.60
C GLY A 50 0.75 3.52 4.41
N SER A 51 0.73 2.66 3.39
CA SER A 51 -0.15 2.84 2.24
C SER A 51 -1.61 2.52 2.56
N LEU A 52 -2.53 3.39 2.12
CA LEU A 52 -3.97 3.11 2.19
C LEU A 52 -4.39 1.97 1.26
N LEU A 53 -3.80 1.83 0.07
CA LEU A 53 -4.09 0.70 -0.82
C LEU A 53 -3.66 -0.63 -0.19
N ALA A 54 -2.51 -0.67 0.48
CA ALA A 54 -2.09 -1.86 1.22
C ALA A 54 -3.03 -2.16 2.40
N LEU A 55 -3.52 -1.12 3.08
CA LEU A 55 -4.48 -1.25 4.18
C LEU A 55 -5.85 -1.78 3.70
N ASP A 56 -6.31 -1.36 2.52
CA ASP A 56 -7.58 -1.77 1.91
C ASP A 56 -7.67 -3.29 1.70
N VAL A 57 -6.55 -3.98 1.53
CA VAL A 57 -6.47 -5.45 1.44
C VAL A 57 -7.18 -6.12 2.62
N LEU A 58 -7.08 -5.55 3.82
CA LEU A 58 -7.69 -6.12 5.03
C LEU A 58 -9.21 -6.21 4.94
N SER A 59 -9.85 -5.34 4.15
CA SER A 59 -11.30 -5.35 3.94
C SER A 59 -11.77 -6.52 3.08
N TYR A 60 -10.86 -7.14 2.32
CA TYR A 60 -11.18 -8.24 1.40
C TYR A 60 -10.71 -9.61 1.89
N ILE A 61 -10.03 -9.67 3.04
CA ILE A 61 -9.70 -10.95 3.69
C ILE A 61 -11.00 -11.59 4.18
N PRO A 62 -11.28 -12.86 3.83
CA PRO A 62 -12.49 -13.55 4.28
C PRO A 62 -12.61 -13.54 5.82
N PRO A 63 -13.83 -13.40 6.36
CA PRO A 63 -14.04 -13.20 7.80
C PRO A 63 -13.62 -14.39 8.66
N ASN A 64 -13.52 -15.59 8.07
CA ASN A 64 -13.11 -16.82 8.75
C ASN A 64 -11.58 -17.04 8.77
N VAL A 65 -10.82 -16.17 8.12
CA VAL A 65 -9.35 -16.25 8.05
C VAL A 65 -8.75 -15.47 9.22
N HIS A 66 -8.05 -16.18 10.10
CA HIS A 66 -7.35 -15.61 11.22
C HIS A 66 -6.03 -15.02 10.76
N THR A 67 -5.77 -13.76 11.07
CA THR A 67 -4.50 -13.12 10.70
C THR A 67 -3.93 -12.28 11.82
N ARG A 68 -2.60 -12.20 11.85
CA ARG A 68 -1.89 -11.24 12.69
C ARG A 68 -1.36 -10.12 11.80
N VAL A 69 -1.89 -8.91 11.97
CA VAL A 69 -1.45 -7.73 11.22
C VAL A 69 -0.40 -7.00 12.04
N VAL A 70 0.76 -6.70 11.43
CA VAL A 70 1.72 -5.74 11.98
C VAL A 70 1.79 -4.55 11.03
N THR A 71 1.47 -3.36 11.51
CA THR A 71 1.38 -2.18 10.65
C THR A 71 1.95 -0.93 11.29
N ASN A 72 2.55 -0.08 10.47
CA ASN A 72 2.92 1.29 10.85
C ASN A 72 1.88 2.31 10.36
N ASN A 73 0.70 1.88 9.90
CA ASN A 73 -0.37 2.76 9.45
C ASN A 73 -1.36 3.02 10.59
N GLY A 74 -1.36 4.23 11.15
CA GLY A 74 -2.26 4.66 12.21
C GLY A 74 -3.74 4.67 11.80
N THR A 75 -4.04 4.76 10.50
CA THR A 75 -5.41 4.66 9.97
C THR A 75 -6.06 3.33 10.29
N ILE A 76 -5.28 2.28 10.60
CA ILE A 76 -5.82 0.99 11.02
C ILE A 76 -6.86 1.17 12.12
N MET A 77 -6.61 2.06 13.10
CA MET A 77 -7.47 2.31 14.26
C MET A 77 -8.87 2.81 13.92
N THR A 78 -9.12 3.31 12.71
CA THR A 78 -10.45 3.76 12.27
C THR A 78 -11.28 2.65 11.62
N LEU A 79 -10.72 1.46 11.43
CA LEU A 79 -11.44 0.36 10.80
C LEU A 79 -12.44 -0.30 11.76
N PRO A 80 -13.64 -0.66 11.27
CA PRO A 80 -14.81 -0.92 12.12
C PRO A 80 -14.73 -2.17 13.00
N THR A 81 -14.01 -3.25 12.60
CA THR A 81 -13.86 -4.46 13.43
C THR A 81 -12.65 -5.30 13.01
N TYR A 82 -11.95 -5.88 13.98
CA TYR A 82 -10.84 -6.84 13.79
C TYR A 82 -11.23 -8.27 14.18
N ALA A 83 -12.48 -8.70 13.95
CA ALA A 83 -12.87 -10.06 14.25
C ALA A 83 -11.91 -11.03 13.54
N HIS A 84 -11.38 -12.00 14.27
CA HIS A 84 -10.36 -12.95 13.80
C HIS A 84 -9.00 -12.32 13.44
N ARG A 85 -8.72 -11.09 13.88
CA ARG A 85 -7.46 -10.40 13.59
C ARG A 85 -6.82 -9.86 14.86
N THR A 86 -5.53 -10.13 15.03
CA THR A 86 -4.72 -9.45 16.05
C THR A 86 -3.91 -8.36 15.37
N VAL A 87 -3.96 -7.13 15.87
CA VAL A 87 -3.22 -6.00 15.29
C VAL A 87 -2.11 -5.53 16.22
N LEU A 88 -0.88 -5.51 15.73
CA LEU A 88 0.25 -4.82 16.33
C LEU A 88 0.51 -3.53 15.54
N VAL A 89 0.41 -2.40 16.20
CA VAL A 89 0.82 -1.11 15.65
C VAL A 89 2.25 -0.83 16.09
N THR A 90 3.16 -0.50 15.16
CA THR A 90 4.62 -0.49 15.42
C THR A 90 5.09 0.52 16.46
N GLY A 91 4.26 1.52 16.80
CA GLY A 91 4.71 2.71 17.53
C GLY A 91 5.73 3.53 16.73
N GLY A 92 6.38 4.48 17.40
CA GLY A 92 7.29 5.46 16.78
C GLY A 92 6.64 6.83 16.62
N GLU A 93 7.25 7.68 15.80
CA GLU A 93 6.75 9.05 15.59
C GLU A 93 5.67 9.07 14.52
N LEU A 94 4.53 9.67 14.84
CA LEU A 94 3.41 9.82 13.90
C LEU A 94 3.64 11.02 12.98
N VAL A 95 3.72 10.76 11.67
CA VAL A 95 3.76 11.77 10.62
C VAL A 95 2.56 11.56 9.71
N ASN A 96 1.62 12.51 9.70
CA ASN A 96 0.28 12.34 9.14
C ASN A 96 -0.43 11.12 9.77
N HIS A 97 -0.51 10.01 9.04
CA HIS A 97 -1.11 8.75 9.47
C HIS A 97 -0.09 7.60 9.56
N VAL A 98 1.19 7.86 9.29
CA VAL A 98 2.23 6.82 9.24
C VAL A 98 3.17 6.97 10.42
N LEU A 99 3.39 5.88 11.15
CA LEU A 99 4.38 5.78 12.21
C LEU A 99 5.74 5.47 11.61
N ALA A 100 6.75 6.26 11.94
CA ALA A 100 8.05 6.20 11.31
C ALA A 100 9.19 6.36 12.34
N GLY A 101 10.42 6.17 11.86
CA GLY A 101 11.63 6.28 12.68
C GLY A 101 12.10 4.94 13.24
N GLU A 102 13.16 5.00 14.05
CA GLU A 102 13.87 3.80 14.48
C GLU A 102 13.04 2.92 15.42
N ASP A 103 12.19 3.50 16.28
CA ASP A 103 11.30 2.72 17.16
C ASP A 103 10.31 1.87 16.35
N ALA A 104 9.74 2.44 15.28
CA ALA A 104 8.84 1.74 14.37
C ALA A 104 9.58 0.59 13.65
N ALA A 105 10.77 0.87 13.12
CA ALA A 105 11.60 -0.11 12.43
C ALA A 105 12.04 -1.24 13.39
N ALA A 106 12.49 -0.90 14.61
CA ALA A 106 12.87 -1.84 15.64
C ALA A 106 11.69 -2.73 16.06
N SER A 107 10.47 -2.19 16.11
CA SER A 107 9.27 -2.99 16.35
C SER A 107 9.05 -4.03 15.26
N VAL A 108 9.19 -3.65 13.99
CA VAL A 108 9.10 -4.58 12.85
C VAL A 108 10.19 -5.66 12.92
N ARG A 109 11.44 -5.29 13.21
CA ARG A 109 12.57 -6.25 13.29
C ARG A 109 12.43 -7.32 14.38
N ARG A 110 11.55 -7.11 15.38
CA ARG A 110 11.22 -8.12 16.39
C ARG A 110 10.15 -9.11 15.95
N GLN A 111 9.58 -8.92 14.76
CA GLN A 111 8.52 -9.75 14.21
C GLN A 111 9.01 -10.45 12.95
N THR A 112 8.34 -11.54 12.58
CA THR A 112 8.46 -12.17 11.27
C THR A 112 7.09 -12.27 10.63
N ALA A 113 7.04 -12.16 9.30
CA ALA A 113 5.80 -12.25 8.54
C ALA A 113 5.86 -13.30 7.44
N ASP A 114 4.71 -13.90 7.15
CA ASP A 114 4.51 -14.76 6.00
C ASP A 114 4.41 -13.92 4.72
N LEU A 115 3.73 -12.78 4.81
CA LEU A 115 3.54 -11.84 3.72
C LEU A 115 3.76 -10.39 4.17
N ALA A 116 4.50 -9.61 3.39
CA ALA A 116 4.47 -8.15 3.46
C ALA A 116 3.67 -7.60 2.27
N VAL A 117 2.68 -6.75 2.55
CA VAL A 117 1.98 -5.96 1.54
C VAL A 117 2.35 -4.50 1.73
N LEU A 118 3.07 -3.95 0.76
CA LEU A 118 3.60 -2.59 0.84
C LEU A 118 3.04 -1.77 -0.32
N GLY A 119 2.60 -0.53 -0.09
CA GLY A 119 2.39 0.42 -1.18
C GLY A 119 3.57 1.34 -1.38
N CYS A 120 3.61 2.06 -2.49
CA CYS A 120 4.63 3.07 -2.79
C CYS A 120 4.01 4.38 -3.34
N ASP A 121 4.81 5.44 -3.35
CA ASP A 121 4.43 6.72 -3.95
C ASP A 121 4.67 6.75 -5.46
N ALA A 122 5.73 6.08 -5.91
CA ALA A 122 6.10 5.90 -7.31
C ALA A 122 6.96 4.65 -7.47
N PHE A 123 7.00 4.09 -8.68
CA PHE A 123 7.84 2.94 -8.98
C PHE A 123 8.35 2.91 -10.43
N ASP A 124 9.51 2.31 -10.62
CA ASP A 124 10.08 1.91 -11.91
C ASP A 124 10.79 0.56 -11.73
N GLU A 125 12.12 0.50 -11.89
CA GLU A 125 12.98 -0.58 -11.40
C GLU A 125 13.21 -0.52 -9.87
N ARG A 126 12.80 0.58 -9.23
CA ARG A 126 12.93 0.89 -7.80
C ARG A 126 11.62 1.45 -7.26
N PHE A 127 11.55 1.63 -5.94
CA PHE A 127 10.37 2.20 -5.28
C PHE A 127 10.71 3.52 -4.60
N VAL A 128 9.73 4.42 -4.61
CA VAL A 128 9.82 5.73 -3.97
C VAL A 128 8.89 5.78 -2.77
N TYR A 129 9.40 6.32 -1.66
CA TYR A 129 8.64 6.54 -0.42
C TYR A 129 8.73 7.99 0.04
N TRP A 130 7.86 8.38 0.97
CA TRP A 130 7.73 9.76 1.41
C TRP A 130 8.98 10.27 2.12
N SER A 131 9.63 9.41 2.90
CA SER A 131 10.83 9.81 3.64
C SER A 131 11.78 8.65 3.88
N ALA A 132 13.04 8.98 4.19
CA ALA A 132 14.03 8.00 4.64
C ALA A 132 13.57 7.24 5.91
N ARG A 133 12.78 7.90 6.76
CA ARG A 133 12.25 7.35 8.01
C ARG A 133 11.15 6.32 7.79
N GLU A 134 10.39 6.48 6.71
CA GLU A 134 9.42 5.47 6.26
C GLU A 134 10.13 4.34 5.52
N ALA A 135 11.10 4.69 4.66
CA ALA A 135 11.90 3.71 3.93
C ALA A 135 12.58 2.71 4.87
N SER A 136 13.12 3.14 6.02
CA SER A 136 13.74 2.22 6.99
C SER A 136 12.75 1.22 7.61
N VAL A 137 11.48 1.62 7.78
CA VAL A 137 10.43 0.71 8.27
C VAL A 137 10.06 -0.29 7.17
N ASN A 138 9.92 0.18 5.92
CA ASN A 138 9.62 -0.68 4.78
C ASN A 138 10.75 -1.68 4.52
N GLU A 139 12.01 -1.25 4.61
CA GLU A 139 13.19 -2.13 4.53
C GLU A 139 13.14 -3.21 5.61
N ALA A 140 12.87 -2.84 6.87
CA ALA A 140 12.69 -3.81 7.94
C ALA A 140 11.54 -4.80 7.65
N MET A 141 10.43 -4.34 7.05
CA MET A 141 9.32 -5.22 6.68
C MET A 141 9.73 -6.24 5.60
N VAL A 142 10.37 -5.77 4.53
CA VAL A 142 10.88 -6.64 3.45
C VAL A 142 11.92 -7.63 3.99
N GLU A 143 12.79 -7.19 4.89
CA GLU A 143 13.84 -8.01 5.49
C GLU A 143 13.31 -9.09 6.44
N ASN A 144 12.10 -8.95 6.98
CA ASN A 144 11.52 -9.86 7.96
C ASN A 144 10.27 -10.60 7.46
N ALA A 145 9.92 -10.44 6.18
CA ALA A 145 8.85 -11.18 5.53
C ALA A 145 9.38 -12.32 4.62
N LYS A 146 8.64 -13.43 4.52
CA LYS A 146 8.97 -14.54 3.61
C LYS A 146 8.70 -14.17 2.14
N LYS A 147 7.56 -13.55 1.87
CA LYS A 147 7.15 -13.00 0.56
C LYS A 147 6.80 -11.53 0.71
N THR A 148 7.12 -10.71 -0.30
CA THR A 148 6.70 -9.30 -0.37
C THR A 148 5.88 -9.08 -1.64
N ILE A 149 4.72 -8.44 -1.50
CA ILE A 149 3.93 -7.91 -2.61
C ILE A 149 3.91 -6.39 -2.49
N VAL A 150 4.36 -5.69 -3.52
CA VAL A 150 4.20 -4.24 -3.61
C VAL A 150 2.99 -3.91 -4.46
N VAL A 151 2.02 -3.22 -3.86
CA VAL A 151 0.79 -2.77 -4.52
C VAL A 151 0.92 -1.32 -4.98
N ALA A 152 0.56 -1.06 -6.24
CA ALA A 152 0.59 0.30 -6.77
C ALA A 152 -0.43 0.48 -7.89
N GLU A 153 -1.04 1.66 -7.93
CA GLU A 153 -1.85 2.09 -9.07
C GLU A 153 -0.94 2.31 -10.28
N ARG A 154 -1.38 1.90 -11.47
CA ARG A 154 -0.58 1.96 -12.70
C ARG A 154 0.00 3.35 -12.97
N GLN A 155 -0.78 4.40 -12.68
CA GLN A 155 -0.35 5.78 -12.90
C GLN A 155 0.92 6.16 -12.13
N LYS A 156 1.27 5.47 -11.04
CA LYS A 156 2.48 5.71 -10.24
C LYS A 156 3.76 5.23 -10.92
N ARG A 157 3.67 4.48 -12.02
CA ARG A 157 4.82 4.00 -12.78
C ARG A 157 5.51 5.18 -13.49
N GLY A 158 6.82 5.34 -13.29
CA GLY A 158 7.63 6.35 -13.97
C GLY A 158 7.33 7.81 -13.59
N GLN A 159 6.51 8.06 -12.56
CA GLN A 159 6.26 9.42 -12.10
C GLN A 159 7.50 10.01 -11.40
N PRO A 160 8.06 11.13 -11.87
CA PRO A 160 9.14 11.80 -11.16
C PRO A 160 8.60 12.39 -9.86
N ARG A 161 9.12 11.93 -8.73
CA ARG A 161 8.86 12.56 -7.42
C ARG A 161 10.13 13.25 -6.93
N TYR A 162 10.20 14.56 -7.16
CA TYR A 162 11.26 15.43 -6.66
C TYR A 162 11.32 15.38 -5.13
N ASN A 163 12.53 15.41 -4.57
CA ASN A 163 12.83 15.37 -3.12
C ASN A 163 12.43 14.08 -2.38
N ARG A 164 12.22 12.95 -3.09
CA ARG A 164 12.00 11.64 -2.45
C ARG A 164 13.19 10.72 -2.62
N LYS A 165 13.39 9.80 -1.66
CA LYS A 165 14.44 8.78 -1.75
C LYS A 165 13.91 7.55 -2.47
N TRP A 166 14.77 7.00 -3.31
CA TRP A 166 14.59 5.69 -3.93
C TRP A 166 15.12 4.62 -2.99
N SER A 167 14.30 3.64 -2.67
CA SER A 167 14.72 2.39 -2.02
C SER A 167 14.96 1.33 -3.10
N ARG A 168 16.09 0.63 -3.03
CA ARG A 168 16.27 -0.64 -3.76
C ARG A 168 15.94 -1.77 -2.82
N PHE A 169 14.85 -2.49 -3.07
CA PHE A 169 14.67 -3.81 -2.49
C PHE A 169 15.21 -4.83 -3.48
N ALA A 170 16.47 -5.17 -3.33
CA ALA A 170 17.03 -6.33 -4.02
C ALA A 170 18.05 -6.98 -3.10
N ARG A 171 17.73 -8.15 -2.56
CA ARG A 171 18.70 -9.08 -1.97
C ARG A 171 18.19 -10.52 -2.01
N ALA A 172 19.15 -11.43 -2.13
CA ALA A 172 19.00 -12.82 -2.55
C ALA A 172 18.06 -13.67 -1.65
N GLY A 173 17.28 -14.55 -2.29
CA GLY A 173 16.58 -15.66 -1.63
C GLY A 173 15.13 -15.41 -1.20
N ARG A 174 14.54 -14.23 -1.46
CA ARG A 174 13.14 -13.93 -1.13
C ARG A 174 12.34 -13.47 -2.35
N SER A 175 11.08 -13.87 -2.44
CA SER A 175 10.20 -13.51 -3.55
C SER A 175 9.60 -12.12 -3.32
N MET A 176 9.75 -11.27 -4.34
CA MET A 176 9.15 -9.93 -4.37
C MET A 176 8.39 -9.78 -5.69
N GLU A 177 7.13 -9.38 -5.60
CA GLU A 177 6.24 -9.19 -6.74
C GLU A 177 5.66 -7.79 -6.73
N ILE A 178 5.42 -7.20 -7.91
CA ILE A 178 4.76 -5.90 -8.07
C ILE A 178 3.39 -6.14 -8.68
N TRP A 179 2.35 -5.66 -8.00
CA TRP A 179 0.98 -5.86 -8.41
C TRP A 179 0.32 -4.52 -8.75
N THR A 180 0.00 -4.38 -10.02
CA THR A 180 -0.78 -3.29 -10.61
C THR A 180 -2.08 -3.87 -11.17
N GLY A 181 -3.06 -3.05 -11.56
CA GLY A 181 -4.37 -3.52 -12.05
C GLY A 181 -4.36 -4.42 -13.31
N GLU A 182 -3.19 -4.79 -13.83
CA GLU A 182 -3.00 -5.62 -15.03
C GLU A 182 -2.75 -7.11 -14.71
N ASN A 183 -2.50 -7.47 -13.44
CA ASN A 183 -2.17 -8.84 -13.04
C ASN A 183 -3.33 -9.86 -13.14
N GLU A 184 -4.52 -9.46 -13.63
CA GLU A 184 -5.62 -10.37 -13.93
C GLU A 184 -5.29 -11.41 -15.03
N ASN A 185 -4.35 -11.12 -15.93
CA ASN A 185 -4.13 -11.93 -17.13
C ASN A 185 -3.20 -13.14 -16.97
N GLU A 186 -2.51 -13.30 -15.83
CA GLU A 186 -1.58 -14.43 -15.64
C GLU A 186 -2.14 -15.55 -14.74
N ALA A 187 -3.34 -15.37 -14.17
CA ALA A 187 -3.96 -16.32 -13.23
C ALA A 187 -5.23 -17.02 -13.76
N ARG A 188 -5.42 -17.08 -15.09
CA ARG A 188 -6.47 -17.89 -15.74
C ARG A 188 -5.94 -19.22 -16.24
#